data_AF-A0A7X7H7B0-F1
#
_entry.id   AF-A0A7X7H7B0-F1
#
_cell.length_a   1.000
_cell.length_b   1.000
_cell.length_c   1.000
_cell.angle_alpha   90.00
_cell.angle_beta   90.00
_cell.angle_gamma   90.00
#
_symmetry.space_group_name_H-M   'P 1'
#
loop_
_entity.id
_entity.type
_entity.pdbx_description
1 polymer ?
#
loop_
_entity_poly.entity_id
_entity_poly.type
_entity_poly.pdbx_seq_one_letter_code
_entity_poly.pdbx_strand_id
1 'polypeptide(L)'
;YGSDPVEIVNDWVTIAEDGYLTLRFRTMWSNMGITHYVNLISTNNPENPYEVEFRHDANGDSSGRMGDGLVAFKLNNLPDTEGETVKLKLIWKSFSGEKSAEFDYRTRSATIASSAIAAERSVIPIN
;
A
#
# COMPACT_ATOMS: atom_id res chain seq x y z
N TYR A 1 -2.81 16.19 0.99
CA TYR A 1 -2.96 14.80 0.52
C TYR A 1 -4.24 14.57 -0.31
N GLY A 2 -5.17 15.54 -0.41
CA GLY A 2 -6.41 15.39 -1.19
C GLY A 2 -7.52 14.64 -0.46
N SER A 3 -8.74 14.71 -1.00
CA SER A 3 -9.90 13.95 -0.51
C SER A 3 -10.84 13.52 -1.64
N ASP A 4 -10.28 13.32 -2.83
CA ASP A 4 -11.03 12.88 -4.00
C ASP A 4 -11.36 11.39 -3.89
N PRO A 5 -12.59 10.98 -4.22
CA PRO A 5 -13.01 9.61 -4.03
C PRO A 5 -12.27 8.61 -4.92
N VAL A 6 -12.03 7.42 -4.37
CA VAL A 6 -11.48 6.26 -5.09
C VAL A 6 -12.17 4.97 -4.64
N GLU A 7 -12.19 3.95 -5.48
CA GLU A 7 -12.52 2.59 -5.05
C GLU A 7 -11.24 1.76 -4.92
N ILE A 8 -11.05 1.08 -3.79
CA ILE A 8 -10.03 0.05 -3.68
C ILE A 8 -10.60 -1.24 -4.25
N VAL A 9 -9.92 -1.82 -5.23
CA VAL A 9 -10.34 -3.06 -5.88
C VAL A 9 -9.79 -4.23 -5.08
N ASN A 10 -10.69 -5.02 -4.49
CA ASN A 10 -10.31 -6.24 -3.78
C ASN A 10 -10.02 -7.36 -4.78
N ASP A 11 -8.78 -7.43 -5.25
CA ASP A 11 -8.28 -8.50 -6.12
C ASP A 11 -6.93 -9.03 -5.59
N TRP A 12 -6.35 -9.98 -6.31
CA TRP A 12 -5.13 -10.68 -5.90
C TRP A 12 -3.87 -9.80 -5.82
N VAL A 13 -3.90 -8.55 -6.33
CA VAL A 13 -2.77 -7.60 -6.20
C VAL A 13 -2.94 -6.64 -5.02
N THR A 14 -4.13 -6.56 -4.44
CA THR A 14 -4.40 -5.73 -3.25
C THR A 14 -4.06 -6.52 -1.98
N ILE A 15 -2.83 -6.38 -1.50
CA ILE A 15 -2.26 -7.20 -0.42
C ILE A 15 -1.25 -6.40 0.42
N ALA A 16 -1.14 -6.77 1.70
CA ALA A 16 -0.06 -6.33 2.59
C ALA A 16 0.98 -7.46 2.75
N GLU A 17 2.14 -7.33 2.11
CA GLU A 17 3.17 -8.37 2.11
C GLU A 17 4.57 -7.73 2.06
N ASP A 18 5.56 -8.39 2.65
CA ASP A 18 6.98 -8.00 2.60
C ASP A 18 7.29 -6.54 3.02
N GLY A 19 6.46 -5.99 3.91
CA GLY A 19 6.58 -4.61 4.38
C GLY A 19 6.03 -3.56 3.40
N TYR A 20 5.21 -3.97 2.44
CA TYR A 20 4.50 -3.10 1.52
C TYR A 20 2.99 -3.35 1.55
N LEU A 21 2.21 -2.29 1.38
CA LEU A 21 0.79 -2.36 1.05
C LEU A 21 0.65 -2.03 -0.43
N THR A 22 0.34 -3.03 -1.25
CA THR A 22 0.04 -2.86 -2.68
C THR A 22 -1.46 -2.72 -2.83
N LEU A 23 -1.90 -1.71 -3.58
CA LEU A 23 -3.31 -1.40 -3.81
C LEU A 23 -3.55 -1.16 -5.29
N ARG A 24 -4.54 -1.87 -5.84
CA ARG A 24 -5.22 -1.44 -7.04
C ARG A 24 -6.37 -0.51 -6.65
N PHE A 25 -6.29 0.73 -7.11
CA PHE A 25 -7.36 1.71 -6.89
C PHE A 25 -7.98 2.12 -8.22
N ARG A 26 -9.21 2.57 -8.17
CA ARG A 26 -10.02 2.98 -9.31
C ARG A 26 -10.59 4.36 -9.08
N THR A 27 -10.42 5.25 -10.06
CA THR A 27 -10.94 6.63 -9.99
C THR A 27 -11.25 7.15 -11.38
N MET A 28 -11.70 8.40 -11.46
CA MET A 28 -11.98 9.09 -12.72
C MET A 28 -10.66 9.64 -13.28
N TRP A 29 -10.46 9.45 -14.58
CA TRP A 29 -9.31 10.00 -15.31
C TRP A 29 -9.83 10.73 -16.55
N SER A 30 -9.46 11.99 -16.71
CA SER A 30 -9.62 12.66 -17.99
C SER A 30 -8.50 12.27 -18.96
N ASN A 31 -8.71 12.56 -20.23
CA ASN A 31 -7.66 12.43 -21.24
C ASN A 31 -6.74 13.66 -21.29
N MET A 32 -6.68 14.47 -20.24
CA MET A 32 -5.91 15.73 -20.21
C MET A 32 -4.48 15.57 -19.67
N GLY A 33 -4.09 14.35 -19.27
CA GLY A 33 -2.73 14.09 -18.76
C GLY A 33 -2.44 14.75 -17.41
N ILE A 34 -3.48 15.02 -16.62
CA ILE A 34 -3.35 15.61 -15.28
C ILE A 34 -2.79 14.53 -14.35
N THR A 35 -1.79 14.90 -13.55
CA THR A 35 -1.20 13.99 -12.57
C THR A 35 -2.03 13.96 -11.30
N HIS A 36 -2.40 12.77 -10.87
CA HIS A 36 -3.05 12.51 -9.59
C HIS A 36 -1.99 12.18 -8.55
N TYR A 37 -2.19 12.61 -7.31
CA TYR A 37 -1.32 12.27 -6.19
C TYR A 37 -2.03 11.31 -5.24
N VAL A 38 -1.34 10.24 -4.86
CA VAL A 38 -1.84 9.25 -3.90
C VAL A 38 -0.87 9.12 -2.74
N ASN A 39 -1.40 9.01 -1.53
CA ASN A 39 -0.62 8.96 -0.30
C ASN A 39 -1.24 7.95 0.66
N LEU A 40 -0.39 7.34 1.48
CA LEU A 40 -0.80 6.53 2.62
C LEU A 40 -0.33 7.25 3.89
N ILE A 41 -1.27 7.56 4.78
CA ILE A 41 -0.98 8.26 6.03
C ILE A 41 -1.44 7.45 7.23
N SER A 42 -0.75 7.56 8.35
CA SER A 42 -1.26 7.05 9.63
C SER A 42 -2.46 7.90 10.07
N THR A 43 -3.50 7.26 10.62
CA THR A 43 -4.61 7.99 11.25
C THR A 43 -4.26 8.51 12.65
N ASN A 44 -3.09 8.12 13.17
CA ASN A 44 -2.66 8.37 14.56
C ASN A 44 -3.68 7.90 15.60
N ASN A 45 -4.43 6.84 15.27
CA ASN A 45 -5.40 6.24 16.17
C ASN A 45 -4.67 5.58 17.36
N PRO A 46 -4.86 6.06 18.60
CA PRO A 46 -4.17 5.53 19.77
C PRO A 46 -4.61 4.11 20.14
N GLU A 47 -5.79 3.68 19.68
CA GLU A 47 -6.32 2.33 19.93
C GLU A 47 -5.86 1.33 18.87
N ASN A 48 -5.55 1.80 17.66
CA ASN A 48 -5.07 0.96 16.57
C ASN A 48 -3.91 1.64 15.81
N PRO A 49 -2.64 1.36 16.17
CA PRO A 49 -1.50 1.96 15.50
C PRO A 49 -1.25 1.41 14.08
N TYR A 50 -2.01 0.39 13.66
CA TYR A 50 -1.98 -0.19 12.32
C TYR A 50 -3.16 0.29 11.46
N GLU A 51 -3.78 1.42 11.83
CA GLU A 51 -4.80 2.08 11.01
C GLU A 51 -4.16 3.15 10.11
N VAL A 52 -4.40 3.01 8.81
CA VAL A 52 -3.88 3.90 7.77
C VAL A 52 -4.99 4.37 6.85
N GLU A 53 -4.82 5.57 6.30
CA GLU A 53 -5.76 6.18 5.37
C GLU A 53 -5.12 6.37 3.99
N PHE A 54 -5.82 5.90 2.96
CA PHE A 54 -5.50 6.19 1.57
C PHE A 54 -6.09 7.55 1.18
N ARG A 55 -5.21 8.48 0.78
CA ARG A 55 -5.58 9.83 0.34
C ARG A 55 -5.27 10.00 -1.14
N HIS A 56 -6.23 10.58 -1.86
CA HIS A 56 -6.15 10.84 -3.28
C HIS A 56 -6.46 12.31 -3.56
N ASP A 57 -5.60 12.93 -4.36
CA ASP A 57 -5.74 14.27 -4.90
C ASP A 57 -5.77 14.16 -6.43
N ALA A 58 -6.94 14.36 -7.02
CA ALA A 58 -7.13 14.31 -8.46
C ALA A 58 -6.61 15.57 -9.17
N ASN A 59 -6.15 16.58 -8.42
CA ASN A 59 -5.69 17.86 -8.96
C ASN A 59 -6.73 18.51 -9.91
N GLY A 60 -8.01 18.41 -9.53
CA GLY A 60 -9.16 18.89 -10.31
C GLY A 60 -9.68 17.91 -11.36
N ASP A 61 -8.99 16.80 -11.62
CA ASP A 61 -9.38 15.81 -12.63
C ASP A 61 -10.42 14.80 -12.10
N SER A 62 -11.66 15.28 -11.97
CA SER A 62 -12.79 14.50 -11.41
C SER A 62 -13.77 13.99 -12.47
N SER A 63 -13.43 14.13 -13.76
CA SER A 63 -14.31 13.81 -14.89
C SER A 63 -13.67 12.80 -15.85
N GLY A 64 -14.43 12.30 -16.81
CA GLY A 64 -13.90 11.38 -17.83
C GLY A 64 -14.30 9.94 -17.59
N ARG A 65 -13.35 9.01 -17.69
CA ARG A 65 -13.61 7.57 -17.61
C ARG A 65 -13.06 6.97 -16.33
N MET A 66 -13.74 5.94 -15.86
CA MET A 66 -13.24 5.14 -14.76
C MET A 66 -12.02 4.33 -15.22
N GLY A 67 -10.93 4.38 -14.45
CA GLY A 67 -9.68 3.70 -14.77
C GLY A 67 -8.93 3.31 -13.51
N ASP A 68 -7.98 2.38 -13.67
CA ASP A 68 -7.26 1.80 -12.54
C ASP A 68 -5.83 2.34 -12.44
N GLY A 69 -5.38 2.52 -11.20
CA GLY A 69 -3.99 2.78 -10.84
C GLY A 69 -3.49 1.69 -9.90
N LEU A 70 -2.17 1.47 -9.91
CA LEU A 70 -1.49 0.53 -9.03
C LEU A 70 -0.41 1.28 -8.25
N VAL A 71 -0.35 1.09 -6.94
CA VAL A 71 0.65 1.71 -6.07
C VAL A 71 1.05 0.76 -4.96
N ALA A 72 2.32 0.81 -4.54
CA ALA A 72 2.83 0.08 -3.39
C ALA A 72 3.47 1.06 -2.40
N PHE A 73 2.97 1.07 -1.16
CA PHE A 73 3.50 1.91 -0.09
C PHE A 73 4.33 1.07 0.88
N LYS A 74 5.51 1.56 1.23
CA LYS A 74 6.33 0.94 2.26
C LYS A 74 5.73 1.22 3.64
N LEU A 75 5.60 0.19 4.47
CA LEU A 75 4.97 0.24 5.80
C LEU A 75 5.97 0.41 6.95
N ASN A 76 7.20 0.85 6.65
CA ASN A 76 8.30 0.95 7.64
C ASN A 76 8.13 2.04 8.70
N ASN A 77 7.07 2.86 8.60
CA ASN A 77 6.74 3.88 9.60
C ASN A 77 5.69 3.37 10.62
N LEU A 78 5.15 2.17 10.43
CA LEU A 78 4.29 1.52 11.42
C LEU A 78 5.15 0.83 12.50
N PRO A 79 4.62 0.62 13.71
CA PRO A 79 5.33 -0.14 14.74
C PRO A 79 5.72 -1.53 14.25
N ASP A 80 6.81 -2.07 14.80
CA ASP A 80 7.19 -3.45 14.56
C ASP A 80 6.08 -4.39 15.08
N THR A 81 5.81 -5.46 14.34
CA THR A 81 4.83 -6.47 14.76
C THR A 81 5.47 -7.53 15.66
N GLU A 82 6.76 -7.41 15.96
CA GLU A 82 7.53 -8.30 16.86
C GLU A 82 7.47 -9.78 16.45
N GLY A 83 7.25 -10.03 15.15
CA GLY A 83 7.08 -11.39 14.65
C GLY A 83 5.68 -11.97 14.89
N GLU A 84 4.67 -11.15 15.13
CA GLU A 84 3.26 -11.53 15.09
C GLU A 84 2.58 -11.02 13.82
N THR A 85 1.46 -11.67 13.46
CA THR A 85 0.56 -11.19 12.40
C THR A 85 -0.52 -10.33 13.03
N VAL A 86 -0.65 -9.08 12.58
CA VAL A 86 -1.65 -8.12 13.05
C VAL A 86 -2.60 -7.76 11.91
N LYS A 87 -3.74 -7.15 12.25
CA LYS A 87 -4.67 -6.59 11.26
C LYS A 87 -4.29 -5.15 10.93
N LEU A 88 -3.81 -4.93 9.72
CA LEU A 88 -3.65 -3.59 9.15
C LEU A 88 -5.00 -3.13 8.63
N LYS A 89 -5.52 -2.02 9.17
CA LYS A 89 -6.79 -1.44 8.74
C LYS A 89 -6.54 -0.30 7.77
N LEU A 90 -7.04 -0.43 6.55
CA LEU A 90 -7.07 0.62 5.55
C LEU A 90 -8.43 1.31 5.58
N ILE A 91 -8.45 2.64 5.63
CA ILE A 91 -9.65 3.45 5.39
C ILE A 91 -9.46 4.34 4.15
N TRP A 92 -10.54 4.61 3.42
CA TRP A 92 -10.50 5.52 2.28
C TRP A 92 -11.86 6.17 2.03
N LYS A 93 -11.83 7.32 1.34
CA LYS A 93 -13.04 7.95 0.82
C LYS A 93 -13.41 7.33 -0.53
N SER A 94 -14.55 6.68 -0.58
CA SER A 94 -15.12 6.08 -1.79
C SER A 94 -16.19 6.97 -2.42
N PHE A 95 -16.65 6.61 -3.62
CA PHE A 95 -17.73 7.35 -4.28
C PHE A 95 -19.06 7.21 -3.52
N SER A 96 -19.19 6.18 -2.67
CA SER A 96 -20.38 5.92 -1.86
C SER A 96 -20.18 6.24 -0.36
N GLY A 97 -19.16 7.04 -0.01
CA GLY A 97 -18.83 7.38 1.38
C GLY A 97 -17.55 6.72 1.88
N GLU A 98 -17.27 6.79 3.17
CA GLU A 98 -16.09 6.16 3.76
C GLU A 98 -16.19 4.63 3.72
N LYS A 99 -15.08 3.96 3.41
CA LYS A 99 -14.96 2.50 3.41
C LYS A 99 -13.69 2.07 4.11
N SER A 100 -13.64 0.80 4.51
CA SER A 100 -12.47 0.19 5.11
C SER A 100 -12.26 -1.26 4.68
N ALA A 101 -11.03 -1.74 4.83
CA ALA A 101 -10.61 -3.12 4.58
C ALA A 101 -9.50 -3.49 5.56
N GLU A 102 -9.38 -4.77 5.87
CA GLU A 102 -8.35 -5.30 6.75
C GLU A 102 -7.45 -6.28 6.01
N PHE A 103 -6.17 -6.25 6.33
CA PHE A 103 -5.14 -7.10 5.76
C PHE A 103 -4.36 -7.78 6.88
N ASP A 104 -3.97 -9.04 6.68
CA ASP A 104 -2.98 -9.67 7.53
C ASP A 104 -1.62 -9.04 7.23
N TYR A 105 -1.00 -8.46 8.25
CA TYR A 105 0.27 -7.75 8.13
C TYR A 105 1.27 -8.29 9.14
N ARG A 106 2.51 -8.45 8.69
CA ARG A 106 3.66 -8.78 9.52
C ARG A 106 4.83 -7.92 9.06
N THR A 107 5.54 -7.31 9.99
CA THR A 107 6.75 -6.56 9.66
C THR A 107 7.77 -7.50 9.03
N ARG A 108 8.42 -7.03 7.96
CA ARG A 108 9.44 -7.81 7.26
C ARG A 108 10.49 -8.27 8.28
N SER A 109 10.75 -9.58 8.33
CA SER A 109 11.92 -10.06 9.05
C SER A 109 13.15 -9.62 8.28
N ALA A 110 14.11 -8.97 8.95
CA ALA A 110 15.38 -8.67 8.31
C ALA A 110 16.00 -9.98 7.82
N THR A 111 16.19 -10.12 6.51
CA THR A 111 17.03 -11.21 6.00
C THR A 111 18.41 -10.94 6.57
N ILE A 112 18.86 -11.78 7.50
CA ILE A 112 20.26 -11.77 7.92
C ILE A 112 21.04 -12.18 6.68
N ALA A 113 21.54 -11.20 5.92
CA ALA A 113 22.54 -11.43 4.92
C ALA A 113 23.83 -11.82 5.67
N SER A 114 23.91 -13.07 6.12
CA SER A 114 25.16 -13.63 6.58
C SER A 114 26.10 -13.61 5.38
N SER A 115 27.27 -13.00 5.55
CA SER A 115 28.34 -12.96 4.55
C SER A 115 28.68 -14.35 4.01
N ALA A 116 28.42 -15.41 4.78
CA ALA A 116 28.57 -16.80 4.36
C ALA A 116 27.64 -17.20 3.20
N ILE A 117 26.38 -16.75 3.20
CA ILE A 117 25.40 -17.10 2.14
C ILE A 117 25.69 -16.33 0.84
N ALA A 118 26.24 -15.11 0.95
CA ALA A 118 26.68 -14.33 -0.20
C ALA A 118 27.95 -14.90 -0.85
N ALA A 119 28.85 -15.50 -0.06
CA ALA A 119 30.08 -16.12 -0.53
C ALA A 119 29.85 -17.47 -1.24
N GLU A 120 28.83 -18.24 -0.85
CA GLU A 120 28.51 -19.50 -1.54
C GLU A 120 27.95 -19.29 -2.94
N ARG A 121 27.20 -18.20 -3.18
CA ARG A 121 26.62 -17.89 -4.50
C ARG A 121 27.65 -17.48 -5.56
N SER A 122 28.87 -17.11 -5.18
CA SER A 122 29.93 -16.72 -6.13
C SER A 122 30.76 -17.89 -6.66
N VAL A 123 30.54 -19.11 -6.15
CA VAL A 123 31.23 -20.32 -6.60
C VAL A 123 30.27 -21.18 -7.43
N ILE A 124 30.15 -20.86 -8.72
CA ILE A 124 29.60 -21.79 -9.71
C ILE A 124 30.79 -22.58 -10.26
N PRO A 125 30.97 -23.87 -9.94
CA PRO A 125 31.98 -24.67 -10.61
C PRO A 125 31.49 -24.94 -12.04
N ILE A 126 32.20 -24.39 -13.01
CA ILE A 126 32.13 -24.86 -14.39
C ILE A 126 32.93 -26.18 -14.45
N ASN A 127 32.26 -27.27 -14.79
CA ASN A 127 32.88 -28.56 -15.09
C ASN A 127 32.48 -29.01 -16.49
#